data_AF-A0A1W2DRK7-F1
#
_entry.id   AF-A0A1W2DRK7-F1
#
_cell.length_a   1.000
_cell.length_b   1.000
_cell.length_c   1.000
_cell.angle_alpha   90.00
_cell.angle_beta   90.00
_cell.angle_gamma   90.00
#
_symmetry.space_group_name_H-M   'P 1'
#
loop_
_entity.id
_entity.type
_entity.pdbx_description
1 polymer ?
#
loop_
_entity_poly.entity_id
_entity_poly.type
_entity_poly.pdbx_seq_one_letter_code
_entity_poly.pdbx_strand_id
1 'polypeptide(L)'
;MLLVTAFALWACFFTVDKVTRGSGRVLPSTQNQIVQHLEGGIVKEILVHEGQRVRKGQVLLRIANAVTGADIQNARTDVVAKRLMLARLEAEISGASFFEPPQELASQAPEIAASEVGMFTSRRAQRMQQAGIIDQQARAKTAEVSSLQARLRNLRNEERLAMQQLDKLERAYAEEAISEREVLEKRASLLSLQTRIADVQNQIPQSNAGVSESVARRGEIWTSVMEQAKAQATQLRLELAKADEQFGAVQDRVEREEIRAPVDGVINRLNVQTVGGVIRGGEPVAEIVPIASQVVIEAKVAPKDRGSIWPGLPATVKISAYDSTVFGSIEAKVIEVSPDAIQDPQGGMYYRVRLSAAKTDFGLGKPVVPGMTGDVAIRSGSQTILSYILGPFIRIRDEAFRE
;
A
#
# COMPACT_ATOMS: atom_id res chain seq x y z
N MET A 1 66.03 4.19 45.77
CA MET A 1 65.90 3.99 44.30
C MET A 1 64.74 3.07 43.94
N LEU A 2 64.65 1.86 44.49
CA LEU A 2 63.59 0.88 44.19
C LEU A 2 62.14 1.37 44.46
N LEU A 3 61.95 2.22 45.48
CA LEU A 3 60.65 2.77 45.86
C LEU A 3 60.18 3.89 44.91
N VAL A 4 61.12 4.67 44.36
CA VAL A 4 60.85 5.75 43.41
C VAL A 4 60.55 5.19 42.03
N THR A 5 61.27 4.15 41.61
CA THR A 5 60.98 3.46 40.35
C THR A 5 59.66 2.69 40.42
N ALA A 6 59.34 2.08 41.57
CA ALA A 6 58.03 1.45 41.79
C ALA A 6 56.88 2.48 41.79
N PHE A 7 57.06 3.64 42.43
CA PHE A 7 56.07 4.72 42.42
C PHE A 7 55.89 5.31 41.02
N ALA A 8 56.98 5.51 40.25
CA ALA A 8 56.91 5.99 38.88
C ALA A 8 56.20 4.99 37.96
N LEU A 9 56.46 3.68 38.11
CA LEU A 9 55.73 2.65 37.38
C LEU A 9 54.24 2.67 37.74
N TRP A 10 53.92 2.73 39.04
CA TRP A 10 52.54 2.79 39.53
C TRP A 10 51.80 4.04 39.04
N ALA A 11 52.44 5.21 39.09
CA ALA A 11 51.88 6.48 38.66
C ALA A 11 51.68 6.58 37.12
N CYS A 12 52.41 5.77 36.34
CA CYS A 12 52.19 5.62 34.89
C CYS A 12 50.94 4.77 34.59
N PHE A 13 50.66 3.73 35.38
CA PHE A 13 49.55 2.81 35.11
C PHE A 13 48.24 3.22 35.78
N PHE A 14 48.28 3.98 36.89
CA PHE A 14 47.06 4.37 37.59
C PHE A 14 46.45 5.66 37.00
N THR A 15 45.22 5.55 36.52
CA THR A 15 44.45 6.65 35.94
C THR A 15 43.45 7.22 36.96
N VAL A 16 43.32 8.54 36.96
CA VAL A 16 42.36 9.30 37.77
C VAL A 16 41.40 10.01 36.83
N ASP A 17 40.11 9.96 37.14
CA ASP A 17 39.07 10.61 36.36
C ASP A 17 39.17 12.14 36.45
N LYS A 18 39.15 12.79 35.28
CA LYS A 18 38.99 14.24 35.17
C LYS A 18 37.49 14.54 35.17
N VAL A 19 37.04 15.34 36.13
CA VAL A 19 35.63 15.72 36.25
C VAL A 19 35.48 17.21 36.02
N THR A 20 34.64 17.58 35.06
CA THR A 20 34.20 18.95 34.84
C THR A 20 32.91 19.20 35.60
N ARG A 21 32.86 20.27 36.39
CA ARG A 21 31.66 20.66 37.16
C ARG A 21 30.89 21.76 36.44
N GLY A 22 29.56 21.72 36.55
CA GLY A 22 28.67 22.75 36.05
C GLY A 22 27.38 22.82 36.87
N SER A 23 26.66 23.93 36.78
CA SER A 23 25.34 24.07 37.39
C SER A 23 24.25 23.69 36.39
N GLY A 24 23.34 22.82 36.81
CA GLY A 24 22.28 22.24 35.98
C GLY A 24 20.88 22.67 36.39
N ARG A 25 19.98 22.77 35.42
CA ARG A 25 18.54 22.92 35.62
C ARG A 25 17.79 21.83 34.86
N VAL A 26 16.79 21.25 35.51
CA VAL A 26 15.91 20.24 34.90
C VAL A 26 14.94 20.93 33.94
N LEU A 27 14.99 20.54 32.68
CA LEU A 27 14.05 20.96 31.66
C LEU A 27 12.87 19.97 31.58
N PRO A 28 11.65 20.44 31.22
CA PRO A 28 10.61 19.54 30.76
C PRO A 28 11.13 18.81 29.52
N SER A 29 11.25 17.49 29.65
CA SER A 29 11.84 16.62 28.65
C SER A 29 10.99 16.50 27.39
N THR A 30 9.74 16.95 27.42
CA THR A 30 8.85 16.93 26.25
C THR A 30 7.94 18.15 26.26
N GLN A 31 7.77 18.77 25.09
CA GLN A 31 6.75 19.81 24.90
C GLN A 31 5.37 19.19 25.05
N ASN A 32 4.43 19.97 25.57
CA ASN A 32 3.04 19.55 25.69
C ASN A 32 2.48 19.15 24.32
N GLN A 33 1.81 18.01 24.27
CA GLN A 33 1.21 17.48 23.05
C GLN A 33 -0.21 18.02 22.93
N ILE A 34 -0.45 18.81 21.88
CA ILE A 34 -1.77 19.35 21.58
C ILE A 34 -2.51 18.33 20.73
N VAL A 35 -3.60 17.79 21.27
CA VAL A 35 -4.51 16.89 20.56
C VAL A 35 -5.54 17.75 19.84
N GLN A 36 -5.56 17.66 18.52
CA GLN A 36 -6.50 18.34 17.62
C GLN A 36 -7.30 17.29 16.85
N HIS A 37 -8.43 17.70 16.28
CA HIS A 37 -9.23 16.83 15.44
C HIS A 37 -9.44 17.45 14.05
N LEU A 38 -9.25 16.65 13.01
CA LEU A 38 -9.11 17.13 11.63
C LEU A 38 -10.45 17.63 11.06
N GLU A 39 -11.52 16.83 11.18
CA GLU A 39 -12.80 17.13 10.55
C GLU A 39 -13.67 18.10 11.37
N GLY A 40 -13.61 17.99 12.70
CA GLY A 40 -14.57 18.64 13.59
C GLY A 40 -15.83 17.79 13.82
N GLY A 41 -16.70 18.23 14.71
CA GLY A 41 -17.93 17.50 15.03
C GLY A 41 -18.64 18.02 16.27
N ILE A 42 -19.77 17.38 16.59
CA ILE A 42 -20.54 17.67 17.81
C ILE A 42 -20.08 16.71 18.90
N VAL A 43 -19.70 17.24 20.06
CA VAL A 43 -19.24 16.40 21.18
C VAL A 43 -20.39 15.56 21.73
N LYS A 44 -20.23 14.24 21.69
CA LYS A 44 -21.22 13.28 22.19
C LYS A 44 -20.93 12.89 23.63
N GLU A 45 -19.67 12.56 23.92
CA GLU A 45 -19.22 12.10 25.25
C GLU A 45 -17.81 12.59 25.54
N ILE A 46 -17.57 13.05 26.77
CA ILE A 46 -16.23 13.38 27.28
C ILE A 46 -15.90 12.34 28.34
N LEU A 47 -14.85 11.53 28.11
CA LEU A 47 -14.50 10.37 28.95
C LEU A 47 -13.35 10.65 29.93
N VAL A 48 -12.80 11.86 29.89
CA VAL A 48 -11.62 12.25 30.67
C VAL A 48 -11.80 13.63 31.30
N HIS A 49 -11.00 13.91 32.31
CA HIS A 49 -11.00 15.18 33.05
C HIS A 49 -9.57 15.72 33.19
N GLU A 50 -9.44 17.03 33.41
CA GLU A 50 -8.15 17.68 33.67
C GLU A 50 -7.44 17.06 34.88
N GLY A 51 -6.11 16.87 34.79
CA GLY A 51 -5.30 16.20 35.80
C GLY A 51 -5.35 14.66 35.76
N GLN A 52 -6.18 14.06 34.91
CA GLN A 52 -6.23 12.60 34.77
C GLN A 52 -5.03 12.06 33.98
N ARG A 53 -4.46 10.96 34.47
CA ARG A 53 -3.44 10.19 33.75
C ARG A 53 -4.10 9.35 32.65
N VAL A 54 -3.60 9.50 31.42
CA VAL A 54 -4.07 8.78 30.23
C VAL A 54 -2.96 7.93 29.62
N ARG A 55 -3.35 6.83 28.99
CA ARG A 55 -2.45 5.97 28.21
C ARG A 55 -2.54 6.26 26.72
N LYS A 56 -1.47 6.01 25.98
CA LYS A 56 -1.48 6.07 24.51
C LYS A 56 -2.60 5.18 23.95
N GLY A 57 -3.43 5.75 23.07
CA GLY A 57 -4.58 5.09 22.45
C GLY A 57 -5.87 5.12 23.28
N GLN A 58 -5.83 5.60 24.54
CA GLN A 58 -7.03 5.79 25.36
C GLN A 58 -7.93 6.85 24.73
N VAL A 59 -9.23 6.55 24.62
CA VAL A 59 -10.24 7.49 24.13
C VAL A 59 -10.40 8.62 25.15
N LEU A 60 -10.28 9.85 24.67
CA LEU A 60 -10.45 11.06 25.46
C LEU A 60 -11.90 11.54 25.37
N LEU A 61 -12.43 11.59 24.15
CA LEU A 61 -13.80 12.01 23.89
C LEU A 61 -14.29 11.42 22.57
N ARG A 62 -15.61 11.39 22.43
CA ARG A 62 -16.33 10.96 21.24
C ARG A 62 -17.08 12.13 20.64
N ILE A 63 -16.99 12.26 19.34
CA ILE A 63 -17.75 13.22 18.55
C ILE A 63 -18.71 12.50 17.62
N ALA A 64 -19.82 13.14 17.30
CA ALA A 64 -20.62 12.83 16.14
C ALA A 64 -20.18 13.79 15.02
N ASN A 65 -19.55 13.24 13.99
CA ASN A 65 -19.29 13.95 12.75
C ASN A 65 -20.59 13.95 11.90
N ALA A 66 -20.58 14.65 10.76
CA ALA A 66 -21.71 14.63 9.83
C ALA A 66 -21.77 13.34 8.97
N VAL A 67 -20.91 12.35 9.22
CA VAL A 67 -20.91 11.10 8.47
C VAL A 67 -22.06 10.25 8.98
N THR A 68 -23.00 9.95 8.10
CA THR A 68 -24.16 9.15 8.48
C THR A 68 -23.82 7.67 8.32
N GLY A 69 -24.40 6.79 9.14
CA GLY A 69 -24.31 5.33 8.89
C GLY A 69 -24.76 4.93 7.48
N ALA A 70 -25.64 5.74 6.86
CA ALA A 70 -26.03 5.63 5.47
C ALA A 70 -24.86 5.84 4.49
N ASP A 71 -23.96 6.79 4.74
CA ASP A 71 -22.82 7.07 3.84
C ASP A 71 -21.83 5.90 3.82
N ILE A 72 -21.54 5.34 5.00
CA ILE A 72 -20.70 4.15 5.15
C ILE A 72 -21.34 2.97 4.43
N GLN A 73 -22.63 2.76 4.65
CA GLN A 73 -23.35 1.64 4.04
C GLN A 73 -23.45 1.80 2.52
N ASN A 74 -23.62 3.02 2.01
CA ASN A 74 -23.61 3.33 0.59
C ASN A 74 -22.24 3.03 -0.03
N ALA A 75 -21.16 3.53 0.58
CA ALA A 75 -19.79 3.26 0.10
C ALA A 75 -19.45 1.76 0.12
N ARG A 76 -19.86 1.05 1.18
CA ARG A 76 -19.72 -0.41 1.27
C ARG A 76 -20.52 -1.12 0.18
N THR A 77 -21.76 -0.71 -0.04
CA THR A 77 -22.65 -1.33 -1.03
C THR A 77 -22.10 -1.12 -2.45
N ASP A 78 -21.54 0.05 -2.74
CA ASP A 78 -20.88 0.32 -4.03
C ASP A 78 -19.69 -0.62 -4.28
N VAL A 79 -18.82 -0.80 -3.27
CA VAL A 79 -17.70 -1.75 -3.34
C VAL A 79 -18.20 -3.19 -3.58
N VAL A 80 -19.20 -3.64 -2.80
CA VAL A 80 -19.77 -4.98 -2.93
C VAL A 80 -20.40 -5.18 -4.32
N ALA A 81 -21.14 -4.20 -4.81
CA ALA A 81 -21.77 -4.23 -6.14
C ALA A 81 -20.72 -4.35 -7.24
N LYS A 82 -19.65 -3.55 -7.20
CA LYS A 82 -18.55 -3.60 -8.17
C LYS A 82 -17.80 -4.94 -8.11
N ARG A 83 -17.59 -5.52 -6.92
CA ARG A 83 -16.97 -6.86 -6.78
C ARG A 83 -17.85 -7.98 -7.35
N LEU A 84 -19.17 -7.93 -7.13
CA LEU A 84 -20.11 -8.88 -7.73
C LEU A 84 -20.11 -8.79 -9.26
N MET A 85 -20.16 -7.56 -9.79
CA MET A 85 -20.11 -7.32 -11.23
C MET A 85 -18.78 -7.80 -11.84
N LEU A 86 -17.66 -7.63 -11.13
CA LEU A 86 -16.35 -8.13 -11.56
C LEU A 86 -16.31 -9.66 -11.58
N ALA A 87 -16.82 -10.31 -10.54
CA ALA A 87 -16.93 -11.77 -10.48
C ALA A 87 -17.79 -12.33 -11.62
N ARG A 88 -18.91 -11.64 -11.96
CA ARG A 88 -19.72 -12.00 -13.14
C ARG A 88 -18.91 -11.89 -14.42
N LEU A 89 -18.20 -10.78 -14.63
CA LEU A 89 -17.40 -10.58 -15.84
C LEU A 89 -16.28 -11.61 -15.94
N GLU A 90 -15.65 -12.01 -14.84
CA GLU A 90 -14.65 -13.09 -14.81
C GLU A 90 -15.24 -14.46 -15.16
N ALA A 91 -16.47 -14.74 -14.70
CA ALA A 91 -17.22 -15.92 -15.13
C ALA A 91 -17.57 -15.87 -16.63
N GLU A 92 -17.90 -14.69 -17.18
CA GLU A 92 -18.12 -14.51 -18.61
C GLU A 92 -16.84 -14.76 -19.41
N ILE A 93 -15.71 -14.21 -18.96
CA ILE A 93 -14.39 -14.32 -19.61
C ILE A 93 -13.88 -15.76 -19.60
N SER A 94 -14.07 -16.49 -18.50
CA SER A 94 -13.70 -17.91 -18.39
C SER A 94 -14.62 -18.84 -19.20
N GLY A 95 -15.74 -18.31 -19.72
CA GLY A 95 -16.72 -19.10 -20.46
C GLY A 95 -17.54 -20.03 -19.58
N ALA A 96 -17.74 -19.69 -18.30
CA ALA A 96 -18.49 -20.51 -17.36
C ALA A 96 -19.93 -20.78 -17.87
N SER A 97 -20.47 -21.94 -17.48
CA SER A 97 -21.86 -22.29 -17.83
C SER A 97 -22.88 -21.67 -16.88
N PHE A 98 -22.49 -21.44 -15.64
CA PHE A 98 -23.31 -20.80 -14.61
C PHE A 98 -22.43 -19.82 -13.83
N PHE A 99 -23.06 -18.83 -13.20
CA PHE A 99 -22.40 -17.89 -12.32
C PHE A 99 -22.94 -18.10 -10.91
N GLU A 100 -22.05 -18.49 -10.00
CA GLU A 100 -22.32 -18.56 -8.57
C GLU A 100 -21.64 -17.35 -7.90
N PRO A 101 -22.41 -16.42 -7.33
CA PRO A 101 -21.84 -15.26 -6.65
C PRO A 101 -21.13 -15.72 -5.36
N PRO A 102 -19.97 -15.14 -5.01
CA PRO A 102 -19.29 -15.43 -3.75
C PRO A 102 -20.21 -15.19 -2.55
N GLN A 103 -20.34 -16.19 -1.66
CA GLN A 103 -21.31 -16.18 -0.56
C GLN A 103 -21.12 -14.98 0.39
N GLU A 104 -19.87 -14.58 0.64
CA GLU A 104 -19.54 -13.42 1.47
C GLU A 104 -20.13 -12.12 0.92
N LEU A 105 -20.12 -11.93 -0.40
CA LEU A 105 -20.65 -10.74 -1.07
C LEU A 105 -22.18 -10.82 -1.22
N ALA A 106 -22.69 -12.01 -1.55
CA ALA A 106 -24.13 -12.25 -1.70
C ALA A 106 -24.90 -12.02 -0.39
N SER A 107 -24.30 -12.35 0.77
CA SER A 107 -24.90 -12.08 2.08
C SER A 107 -25.03 -10.57 2.40
N GLN A 108 -24.14 -9.75 1.85
CA GLN A 108 -24.10 -8.30 2.09
C GLN A 108 -25.06 -7.54 1.17
N ALA A 109 -25.27 -8.02 -0.06
CA ALA A 109 -26.15 -7.41 -1.05
C ALA A 109 -26.91 -8.47 -1.88
N PRO A 110 -27.94 -9.12 -1.30
CA PRO A 110 -28.61 -10.25 -1.94
C PRO A 110 -29.36 -9.87 -3.22
N GLU A 111 -30.00 -8.69 -3.25
CA GLU A 111 -30.72 -8.19 -4.43
C GLU A 111 -29.77 -7.95 -5.61
N ILE A 112 -28.59 -7.36 -5.34
CA ILE A 112 -27.58 -7.10 -6.36
C ILE A 112 -27.02 -8.43 -6.89
N ALA A 113 -26.69 -9.37 -6.01
CA ALA A 113 -26.21 -10.69 -6.42
C ALA A 113 -27.22 -11.43 -7.31
N ALA A 114 -28.51 -11.40 -6.96
CA ALA A 114 -29.57 -12.00 -7.78
C ALA A 114 -29.69 -11.32 -9.17
N SER A 115 -29.58 -9.99 -9.21
CA SER A 115 -29.57 -9.21 -10.45
C SER A 115 -28.40 -9.60 -11.36
N GLU A 116 -27.19 -9.75 -10.80
CA GLU A 116 -26.00 -10.16 -11.58
C GLU A 116 -26.13 -11.58 -12.14
N VAL A 117 -26.73 -12.52 -11.39
CA VAL A 117 -27.06 -13.86 -11.90
C VAL A 117 -28.05 -13.78 -13.07
N GLY A 118 -29.10 -12.96 -12.94
CA GLY A 118 -30.04 -12.67 -14.04
C GLY A 118 -29.36 -12.07 -15.27
N MET A 119 -28.42 -11.14 -15.07
CA MET A 119 -27.67 -10.52 -16.17
C MET A 119 -26.76 -11.52 -16.87
N PHE A 120 -26.05 -12.36 -16.11
CA PHE A 120 -25.18 -13.42 -16.67
C PHE A 120 -25.97 -14.40 -17.54
N THR A 121 -27.09 -14.89 -17.02
CA THR A 121 -27.94 -15.86 -17.74
C THR A 121 -28.50 -15.26 -19.03
N SER A 122 -28.98 -14.02 -18.99
CA SER A 122 -29.48 -13.29 -20.17
C SER A 122 -28.39 -13.09 -21.23
N ARG A 123 -27.21 -12.58 -20.83
CA ARG A 123 -26.07 -12.39 -21.75
C ARG A 123 -25.59 -13.70 -22.37
N ARG A 124 -25.53 -14.78 -21.58
CA ARG A 124 -25.17 -16.11 -22.07
C ARG A 124 -26.20 -16.62 -23.09
N ALA A 125 -27.49 -16.47 -22.81
CA ALA A 125 -28.56 -16.87 -23.72
C ALA A 125 -28.49 -16.10 -25.05
N GLN A 126 -28.28 -14.79 -25.00
CA GLN A 126 -28.09 -13.95 -26.20
C GLN A 126 -26.91 -14.42 -27.04
N ARG A 127 -25.75 -14.67 -26.42
CA ARG A 127 -24.56 -15.18 -27.12
C ARG A 127 -24.82 -16.54 -27.75
N MET A 128 -25.49 -17.45 -27.03
CA MET A 128 -25.84 -18.77 -27.55
C MET A 128 -26.81 -18.70 -28.72
N GLN A 129 -27.79 -17.79 -28.67
CA GLN A 129 -28.72 -17.56 -29.78
C GLN A 129 -27.99 -17.05 -31.03
N GLN A 130 -27.09 -16.08 -30.88
CA GLN A 130 -26.28 -15.56 -31.99
C GLN A 130 -25.40 -16.65 -32.60
N ALA A 131 -24.69 -17.44 -31.77
CA ALA A 131 -23.90 -18.56 -32.24
C ALA A 131 -24.76 -19.62 -32.94
N GLY A 132 -25.96 -19.91 -32.41
CA GLY A 132 -26.89 -20.87 -33.00
C GLY A 132 -27.37 -20.49 -34.40
N ILE A 133 -27.60 -19.19 -34.65
CA ILE A 133 -27.95 -18.69 -36.00
C ILE A 133 -26.82 -18.97 -37.00
N ILE A 134 -25.57 -18.69 -36.61
CA ILE A 134 -24.40 -18.94 -37.47
C ILE A 134 -24.17 -20.44 -37.67
N ASP A 135 -24.37 -21.25 -36.63
CA ASP A 135 -24.31 -22.72 -36.74
C ASP A 135 -25.35 -23.26 -37.72
N GLN A 136 -26.57 -22.70 -37.72
CA GLN A 136 -27.60 -23.07 -38.68
C GLN A 136 -27.22 -22.68 -40.12
N GLN A 137 -26.61 -21.51 -40.33
CA GLN A 137 -26.08 -21.09 -41.63
C GLN A 137 -24.97 -22.03 -42.12
N ALA A 138 -24.03 -22.40 -41.24
CA ALA A 138 -22.96 -23.35 -41.56
C ALA A 138 -23.51 -24.73 -41.93
N ARG A 139 -24.53 -25.22 -41.21
CA ARG A 139 -25.23 -26.48 -41.53
C ARG A 139 -25.93 -26.41 -42.88
N ALA A 140 -26.60 -25.31 -43.20
CA ALA A 140 -27.25 -25.12 -44.50
C ALA A 140 -26.24 -25.15 -45.65
N LYS A 141 -25.10 -24.46 -45.51
CA LYS A 141 -24.01 -24.49 -46.51
C LYS A 141 -23.37 -25.87 -46.65
N THR A 142 -23.20 -26.59 -45.54
CA THR A 142 -22.69 -27.97 -45.57
C THR A 142 -23.63 -28.91 -46.33
N ALA A 143 -24.95 -28.76 -46.14
CA ALA A 143 -25.95 -29.51 -46.89
C ALA A 143 -25.94 -29.17 -48.39
N GLU A 144 -25.75 -27.88 -48.75
CA GLU A 144 -25.58 -27.43 -50.13
C GLU A 144 -24.36 -28.10 -50.81
N VAL A 145 -23.20 -28.13 -50.13
CA VAL A 145 -22.00 -28.82 -50.62
C VAL A 145 -22.29 -30.30 -50.86
N SER A 146 -22.96 -30.98 -49.92
CA SER A 146 -23.31 -32.40 -50.07
C SER A 146 -24.19 -32.64 -51.30
N SER A 147 -25.16 -31.76 -51.56
CA SER A 147 -26.02 -31.80 -52.73
C SER A 147 -25.24 -31.59 -54.04
N LEU A 148 -24.34 -30.59 -54.08
CA LEU A 148 -23.47 -30.34 -55.24
C LEU A 148 -22.54 -31.52 -55.53
N GLN A 149 -21.99 -32.16 -54.49
CA GLN A 149 -21.18 -33.37 -54.63
C GLN A 149 -21.98 -34.54 -55.20
N ALA A 150 -23.23 -34.72 -54.75
CA ALA A 150 -24.12 -35.74 -55.31
C ALA A 150 -24.43 -35.46 -56.79
N ARG A 151 -24.74 -34.20 -57.13
CA ARG A 151 -24.97 -33.77 -58.52
C ARG A 151 -23.75 -34.00 -59.40
N LEU A 152 -22.55 -33.68 -58.90
CA LEU A 152 -21.29 -33.94 -59.60
C LEU A 152 -21.08 -35.43 -59.87
N ARG A 153 -21.38 -36.30 -58.90
CA ARG A 153 -21.30 -37.76 -59.10
C ARG A 153 -22.24 -38.23 -60.19
N ASN A 154 -23.49 -37.74 -60.20
CA ASN A 154 -24.47 -38.10 -61.23
C ASN A 154 -24.04 -37.63 -62.63
N LEU A 155 -23.60 -36.38 -62.77
CA LEU A 155 -23.10 -35.85 -64.04
C LEU A 155 -21.90 -36.64 -64.55
N ARG A 156 -20.93 -37.01 -63.69
CA ARG A 156 -19.80 -37.85 -64.09
C ARG A 156 -20.21 -39.25 -64.54
N ASN A 157 -21.28 -39.81 -63.98
CA ASN A 157 -21.83 -41.09 -64.44
C ASN A 157 -22.48 -40.95 -65.82
N GLU A 158 -23.23 -39.86 -66.05
CA GLU A 158 -23.80 -39.53 -67.36
C GLU A 158 -22.72 -39.29 -68.42
N GLU A 159 -21.63 -38.59 -68.07
CA GLU A 159 -20.47 -38.37 -68.93
C GLU A 159 -19.87 -39.70 -69.38
N ARG A 160 -19.63 -40.62 -68.44
CA ARG A 160 -19.06 -41.94 -68.73
C ARG A 160 -19.93 -42.73 -69.71
N LEU A 161 -21.25 -42.69 -69.53
CA LEU A 161 -22.19 -43.34 -70.44
C LEU A 161 -22.18 -42.67 -71.83
N ALA A 162 -22.15 -41.33 -71.87
CA ALA A 162 -22.12 -40.56 -73.11
C ALA A 162 -20.82 -40.82 -73.89
N MET A 163 -19.67 -40.94 -73.21
CA MET A 163 -18.39 -41.31 -73.81
C MET A 163 -18.44 -42.72 -74.42
N GLN A 164 -19.02 -43.70 -73.73
CA GLN A 164 -19.19 -45.05 -74.26
C GLN A 164 -20.09 -45.08 -75.50
N GLN A 165 -21.15 -44.27 -75.51
CA GLN A 165 -22.03 -44.14 -76.67
C GLN A 165 -21.30 -43.46 -77.84
N LEU A 166 -20.53 -42.41 -77.57
CA LEU A 166 -19.74 -41.72 -78.60
C LEU A 166 -18.71 -42.66 -79.25
N ASP A 167 -17.97 -43.46 -78.47
CA ASP A 167 -17.00 -44.44 -78.99
C ASP A 167 -17.68 -45.47 -79.93
N LYS A 168 -18.89 -45.95 -79.58
CA LYS A 168 -19.66 -46.84 -80.47
C LYS A 168 -20.08 -46.15 -81.77
N LEU A 169 -20.54 -44.90 -81.70
CA LEU A 169 -20.94 -44.12 -82.87
C LEU A 169 -19.74 -43.78 -83.76
N GLU A 170 -18.60 -43.45 -83.18
CA GLU A 170 -17.35 -43.19 -83.90
C GLU A 170 -16.87 -44.43 -84.66
N ARG A 171 -16.97 -45.62 -84.06
CA ARG A 171 -16.68 -46.89 -84.76
C ARG A 171 -17.66 -47.17 -85.90
N ALA A 172 -18.96 -47.00 -85.66
CA ALA A 172 -19.99 -47.18 -86.70
C ALA A 172 -19.83 -46.18 -87.86
N TYR A 173 -19.37 -44.96 -87.57
CA TYR A 173 -19.05 -43.96 -88.59
C TYR A 173 -17.82 -44.34 -89.43
N ALA A 174 -16.79 -44.91 -88.80
CA ALA A 174 -15.62 -45.42 -89.52
C ALA A 174 -15.97 -46.59 -90.45
N GLU A 175 -17.04 -47.33 -90.17
CA GLU A 175 -17.62 -48.37 -91.02
C GLU A 175 -18.66 -47.84 -92.03
N GLU A 176 -18.80 -46.51 -92.17
CA GLU A 176 -19.78 -45.82 -93.04
C GLU A 176 -21.26 -46.17 -92.73
N ALA A 177 -21.56 -46.74 -91.55
CA ALA A 177 -22.89 -47.22 -91.18
C ALA A 177 -23.81 -46.14 -90.59
N ILE A 178 -23.32 -44.91 -90.39
CA ILE A 178 -24.05 -43.82 -89.73
C ILE A 178 -23.61 -42.44 -90.28
N SER A 179 -24.43 -41.41 -90.05
CA SER A 179 -24.13 -40.03 -90.49
C SER A 179 -23.17 -39.29 -89.54
N GLU A 180 -22.24 -38.53 -90.08
CA GLU A 180 -21.33 -37.64 -89.33
C GLU A 180 -22.09 -36.69 -88.38
N ARG A 181 -23.29 -36.25 -88.79
CA ARG A 181 -24.17 -35.39 -87.98
C ARG A 181 -24.45 -36.00 -86.61
N GLU A 182 -24.68 -37.30 -86.53
CA GLU A 182 -25.04 -37.99 -85.27
C GLU A 182 -23.84 -38.07 -84.32
N VAL A 183 -22.64 -38.26 -84.87
CA VAL A 183 -21.39 -38.19 -84.09
C VAL A 183 -21.16 -36.78 -83.56
N LEU A 184 -21.32 -35.75 -84.39
CA LEU A 184 -21.14 -34.35 -84.00
C LEU A 184 -22.16 -33.89 -82.95
N GLU A 185 -23.43 -34.28 -83.09
CA GLU A 185 -24.47 -34.02 -82.08
C GLU A 185 -24.12 -34.65 -80.74
N LYS A 186 -23.63 -35.90 -80.75
CA LYS A 186 -23.24 -36.58 -79.51
C LYS A 186 -21.99 -35.94 -78.88
N ARG A 187 -21.02 -35.53 -79.70
CA ARG A 187 -19.82 -34.81 -79.25
C ARG A 187 -20.18 -33.44 -78.65
N ALA A 188 -21.09 -32.70 -79.27
CA ALA A 188 -21.60 -31.44 -78.72
C ALA A 188 -22.34 -31.64 -77.39
N SER A 189 -23.12 -32.71 -77.27
CA SER A 189 -23.78 -33.10 -76.01
C SER A 189 -22.77 -33.42 -74.90
N LEU A 190 -21.70 -34.16 -75.21
CA LEU A 190 -20.62 -34.46 -74.26
C LEU A 190 -19.92 -33.18 -73.79
N LEU A 191 -19.60 -32.27 -74.71
CA LEU A 191 -18.99 -30.98 -74.38
C LEU A 191 -19.89 -30.16 -73.45
N SER A 192 -21.20 -30.08 -73.73
CA SER A 192 -22.15 -29.39 -72.85
C SER A 192 -22.18 -30.00 -71.44
N LEU A 193 -22.08 -31.32 -71.34
CA LEU A 193 -22.07 -32.04 -70.07
C LEU A 193 -20.77 -31.80 -69.30
N GLN A 194 -19.63 -31.73 -69.99
CA GLN A 194 -18.34 -31.33 -69.42
C GLN A 194 -18.36 -29.90 -68.88
N THR A 195 -18.98 -28.95 -69.59
CA THR A 195 -19.18 -27.58 -69.08
C THR A 195 -19.99 -27.59 -67.78
N ARG A 196 -21.12 -28.32 -67.74
CA ARG A 196 -21.94 -28.45 -66.52
C ARG A 196 -21.17 -29.10 -65.35
N ILE A 197 -20.33 -30.08 -65.64
CA ILE A 197 -19.44 -30.69 -64.63
C ILE A 197 -18.46 -29.65 -64.09
N ALA A 198 -17.82 -28.88 -64.97
CA ALA A 198 -16.90 -27.82 -64.57
C ALA A 198 -17.59 -26.75 -63.71
N ASP A 199 -18.81 -26.34 -64.08
CA ASP A 199 -19.60 -25.38 -63.31
C ASP A 199 -19.87 -25.88 -61.88
N VAL A 200 -20.34 -27.13 -61.73
CA VAL A 200 -20.60 -27.72 -60.40
C VAL A 200 -19.29 -27.92 -59.63
N GLN A 201 -18.21 -28.33 -60.29
CA GLN A 201 -16.89 -28.47 -59.67
C GLN A 201 -16.40 -27.13 -59.11
N ASN A 202 -16.65 -26.02 -59.80
CA ASN A 202 -16.27 -24.68 -59.34
C ASN A 202 -17.18 -24.15 -58.21
N GLN A 203 -18.44 -24.56 -58.15
CA GLN A 203 -19.38 -24.17 -57.09
C GLN A 203 -19.07 -24.83 -55.74
N ILE A 204 -18.55 -26.06 -55.72
CA ILE A 204 -18.19 -26.77 -54.48
C ILE A 204 -17.18 -25.99 -53.60
N PRO A 205 -16.01 -25.55 -54.10
CA PRO A 205 -15.06 -24.78 -53.29
C PRO A 205 -15.64 -23.42 -52.87
N GLN A 206 -16.49 -22.79 -53.68
CA GLN A 206 -17.18 -21.56 -53.31
C GLN A 206 -18.12 -21.77 -52.12
N SER A 207 -18.93 -22.83 -52.12
CA SER A 207 -19.83 -23.12 -51.00
C SER A 207 -19.05 -23.58 -49.75
N ASN A 208 -17.97 -24.34 -49.92
CA ASN A 208 -17.04 -24.68 -48.82
C ASN A 208 -16.39 -23.44 -48.19
N ALA A 209 -16.01 -22.43 -48.98
CA ALA A 209 -15.50 -21.17 -48.46
C ALA A 209 -16.55 -20.48 -47.58
N GLY A 210 -17.83 -20.53 -47.96
CA GLY A 210 -18.94 -20.03 -47.12
C GLY A 210 -19.14 -20.79 -45.80
N VAL A 211 -18.86 -22.11 -45.77
CA VAL A 211 -18.83 -22.88 -44.51
C VAL A 211 -17.70 -22.37 -43.61
N SER A 212 -16.48 -22.26 -44.15
CA SER A 212 -15.31 -21.76 -43.41
C SER A 212 -15.52 -20.34 -42.89
N GLU A 213 -16.10 -19.45 -43.71
CA GLU A 213 -16.46 -18.08 -43.31
C GLU A 213 -17.46 -18.08 -42.14
N SER A 214 -18.49 -18.94 -42.19
CA SER A 214 -19.48 -19.06 -41.11
C SER A 214 -18.83 -19.55 -39.81
N VAL A 215 -17.94 -20.54 -39.89
CA VAL A 215 -17.18 -21.03 -38.73
C VAL A 215 -16.27 -19.93 -38.16
N ALA A 216 -15.60 -19.16 -39.03
CA ALA A 216 -14.77 -18.03 -38.61
C ALA A 216 -15.59 -16.94 -37.91
N ARG A 217 -16.76 -16.55 -38.47
CA ARG A 217 -17.71 -15.62 -37.85
C ARG A 217 -18.17 -16.08 -36.47
N ARG A 218 -18.38 -17.39 -36.28
CA ARG A 218 -18.73 -17.93 -34.96
C ARG A 218 -17.61 -17.70 -33.93
N GLY A 219 -16.36 -17.91 -34.35
CA GLY A 219 -15.19 -17.62 -33.53
C GLY A 219 -15.04 -16.13 -33.22
N GLU A 220 -15.35 -15.27 -34.19
CA GLU A 220 -15.34 -13.82 -34.04
C GLU A 220 -16.33 -13.32 -32.98
N ILE A 221 -17.56 -13.87 -32.94
CA ILE A 221 -18.54 -13.57 -31.88
C ILE A 221 -17.95 -13.84 -30.50
N TRP A 222 -17.30 -15.00 -30.34
CA TRP A 222 -16.66 -15.35 -29.07
C TRP A 222 -15.56 -14.35 -28.70
N THR A 223 -14.63 -14.10 -29.62
CA THR A 223 -13.51 -13.17 -29.39
C THR A 223 -14.00 -11.77 -29.07
N SER A 224 -14.99 -11.25 -29.80
CA SER A 224 -15.56 -9.93 -29.58
C SER A 224 -16.23 -9.82 -28.20
N VAL A 225 -17.03 -10.80 -27.80
CA VAL A 225 -17.64 -10.81 -26.46
C VAL A 225 -16.58 -10.88 -25.35
N MET A 226 -15.53 -11.70 -25.54
CA MET A 226 -14.43 -11.78 -24.58
C MET A 226 -13.65 -10.47 -24.47
N GLU A 227 -13.38 -9.81 -25.60
CA GLU A 227 -12.70 -8.52 -25.63
C GLU A 227 -13.51 -7.44 -24.91
N GLN A 228 -14.81 -7.35 -25.19
CA GLN A 228 -15.71 -6.42 -24.52
C GLN A 228 -15.79 -6.71 -23.01
N ALA A 229 -15.91 -7.97 -22.61
CA ALA A 229 -15.94 -8.35 -21.20
C ALA A 229 -14.63 -8.02 -20.48
N LYS A 230 -13.48 -8.24 -21.12
CA LYS A 230 -12.15 -7.87 -20.59
C LYS A 230 -12.00 -6.35 -20.46
N ALA A 231 -12.43 -5.59 -21.46
CA ALA A 231 -12.40 -4.14 -21.42
C ALA A 231 -13.26 -3.59 -20.27
N GLN A 232 -14.49 -4.11 -20.13
CA GLN A 232 -15.39 -3.79 -19.01
C GLN A 232 -14.76 -4.16 -17.67
N ALA A 233 -14.14 -5.34 -17.55
CA ALA A 233 -13.50 -5.78 -16.31
C ALA A 233 -12.31 -4.89 -15.92
N THR A 234 -11.49 -4.47 -16.89
CA THR A 234 -10.36 -3.55 -16.64
C THR A 234 -10.84 -2.19 -16.16
N GLN A 235 -11.86 -1.62 -16.82
CA GLN A 235 -12.47 -0.37 -16.39
C GLN A 235 -13.08 -0.50 -14.99
N LEU A 236 -13.80 -1.58 -14.73
CA LEU A 236 -14.43 -1.85 -13.44
C LEU A 236 -13.39 -2.07 -12.33
N ARG A 237 -12.23 -2.67 -12.62
CA ARG A 237 -11.14 -2.78 -11.64
C ARG A 237 -10.59 -1.41 -11.22
N LEU A 238 -10.46 -0.48 -12.17
CA LEU A 238 -10.06 0.89 -11.85
C LEU A 238 -11.11 1.61 -11.01
N GLU A 239 -12.40 1.43 -11.33
CA GLU A 239 -13.49 1.98 -10.54
C GLU A 239 -13.58 1.35 -9.15
N LEU A 240 -13.36 0.05 -9.04
CA LEU A 240 -13.32 -0.67 -7.77
C LEU A 240 -12.19 -0.15 -6.89
N ALA A 241 -10.99 0.04 -7.44
CA ALA A 241 -9.88 0.62 -6.70
C ALA A 241 -10.23 2.02 -6.14
N LYS A 242 -10.91 2.86 -6.94
CA LYS A 242 -11.39 4.17 -6.47
C LYS A 242 -12.46 4.05 -5.38
N ALA A 243 -13.39 3.10 -5.53
CA ALA A 243 -14.45 2.86 -4.54
C ALA A 243 -13.89 2.30 -3.22
N ASP A 244 -12.90 1.41 -3.28
CA ASP A 244 -12.20 0.87 -2.11
C ASP A 244 -11.45 1.99 -1.36
N GLU A 245 -10.74 2.87 -2.07
CA GLU A 245 -10.09 4.06 -1.47
C GLU A 245 -11.11 5.00 -0.83
N GLN A 246 -12.25 5.25 -1.50
CA GLN A 246 -13.32 6.08 -0.95
C GLN A 246 -13.96 5.45 0.28
N PHE A 247 -14.19 4.12 0.27
CA PHE A 247 -14.71 3.40 1.42
C PHE A 247 -13.72 3.44 2.60
N GLY A 248 -12.43 3.22 2.36
CA GLY A 248 -11.38 3.38 3.36
C GLY A 248 -11.35 4.79 3.95
N ALA A 249 -11.43 5.82 3.10
CA ALA A 249 -11.48 7.21 3.55
C ALA A 249 -12.72 7.53 4.40
N VAL A 250 -13.87 6.90 4.13
CA VAL A 250 -15.09 7.05 4.94
C VAL A 250 -14.94 6.29 6.27
N GLN A 251 -14.40 5.07 6.26
CA GLN A 251 -14.15 4.29 7.46
C GLN A 251 -13.16 5.00 8.41
N ASP A 252 -12.10 5.58 7.85
CA ASP A 252 -11.11 6.39 8.56
C ASP A 252 -11.75 7.59 9.29
N ARG A 253 -12.74 8.25 8.66
CA ARG A 253 -13.47 9.37 9.29
C ARG A 253 -14.29 8.91 10.49
N VAL A 254 -14.85 7.70 10.42
CA VAL A 254 -15.63 7.09 11.50
C VAL A 254 -14.73 6.67 12.65
N GLU A 255 -13.56 6.08 12.36
CA GLU A 255 -12.59 5.78 13.42
C GLU A 255 -12.10 7.05 14.14
N ARG A 256 -12.04 8.17 13.41
CA ARG A 256 -11.72 9.49 13.97
C ARG A 256 -12.87 10.16 14.73
N GLU A 257 -14.05 9.53 14.85
CA GLU A 257 -15.06 9.95 15.82
C GLU A 257 -14.59 9.79 17.27
N GLU A 258 -13.66 8.86 17.51
CA GLU A 258 -13.02 8.67 18.80
C GLU A 258 -11.66 9.39 18.81
N ILE A 259 -11.55 10.50 19.54
CA ILE A 259 -10.27 11.19 19.72
C ILE A 259 -9.48 10.45 20.81
N ARG A 260 -8.28 9.99 20.46
CA ARG A 260 -7.42 9.20 21.34
C ARG A 260 -6.16 9.96 21.74
N ALA A 261 -5.57 9.59 22.89
CA ALA A 261 -4.30 10.13 23.34
C ALA A 261 -3.13 9.63 22.45
N PRO A 262 -2.29 10.51 21.87
CA PRO A 262 -1.14 10.10 21.07
C PRO A 262 0.03 9.54 21.92
N VAL A 263 0.07 9.88 23.21
CA VAL A 263 1.15 9.53 24.14
C VAL A 263 0.60 9.24 25.54
N ASP A 264 1.36 8.49 26.34
CA ASP A 264 1.09 8.35 27.78
C ASP A 264 1.40 9.67 28.49
N GLY A 265 0.46 10.17 29.29
CA GLY A 265 0.60 11.50 29.87
C GLY A 265 -0.44 11.84 30.91
N VAL A 266 -0.42 13.08 31.35
CA VAL A 266 -1.46 13.69 32.19
C VAL A 266 -2.11 14.81 31.40
N ILE A 267 -3.44 14.89 31.43
CA ILE A 267 -4.17 15.97 30.77
C ILE A 267 -3.91 17.28 31.53
N ASN A 268 -3.25 18.23 30.88
CA ASN A 268 -2.99 19.57 31.42
C ASN A 268 -4.26 20.42 31.37
N ARG A 269 -4.88 20.44 30.20
CA ARG A 269 -6.02 21.31 29.88
C ARG A 269 -6.94 20.61 28.90
N LEU A 270 -8.23 20.74 29.15
CA LEU A 270 -9.28 20.30 28.25
C LEU A 270 -10.01 21.54 27.71
N ASN A 271 -9.84 21.82 26.42
CA ASN A 271 -10.42 22.99 25.77
C ASN A 271 -11.92 22.85 25.55
N VAL A 272 -12.44 21.62 25.59
CA VAL A 272 -13.85 21.33 25.36
C VAL A 272 -14.48 20.74 26.61
N GLN A 273 -15.41 21.48 27.20
CA GLN A 273 -16.00 21.14 28.51
C GLN A 273 -17.48 20.77 28.43
N THR A 274 -18.15 21.05 27.31
CA THR A 274 -19.60 20.86 27.15
C THR A 274 -19.93 19.77 26.15
N VAL A 275 -20.74 18.80 26.60
CA VAL A 275 -21.42 17.85 25.71
C VAL A 275 -22.44 18.61 24.86
N GLY A 276 -22.48 18.33 23.56
CA GLY A 276 -23.26 19.07 22.57
C GLY A 276 -22.55 20.32 22.00
N GLY A 277 -21.35 20.65 22.48
CA GLY A 277 -20.51 21.68 21.90
C GLY A 277 -20.02 21.30 20.49
N VAL A 278 -19.77 22.30 19.64
CA VAL A 278 -19.27 22.11 18.27
C VAL A 278 -17.78 22.39 18.24
N ILE A 279 -17.00 21.45 17.72
CA ILE A 279 -15.55 21.57 17.50
C ILE A 279 -15.30 21.82 16.01
N ARG A 280 -14.48 22.81 15.68
CA ARG A 280 -14.06 23.07 14.30
C ARG A 280 -12.85 22.21 13.92
N GLY A 281 -12.69 21.93 12.62
CA GLY A 281 -11.50 21.23 12.12
C GLY A 281 -10.21 21.97 12.47
N GLY A 282 -9.25 21.26 13.04
CA GLY A 282 -7.95 21.78 13.51
C GLY A 282 -7.98 22.45 14.89
N GLU A 283 -9.13 22.52 15.54
CA GLU A 283 -9.24 23.14 16.87
C GLU A 283 -8.59 22.23 17.96
N PRO A 284 -7.79 22.80 18.88
CA PRO A 284 -7.22 22.05 20.00
C PRO A 284 -8.30 21.60 20.97
N VAL A 285 -8.31 20.29 21.25
CA VAL A 285 -9.31 19.66 22.10
C VAL A 285 -8.76 19.36 23.49
N ALA A 286 -7.53 18.85 23.56
CA ALA A 286 -6.86 18.54 24.82
C ALA A 286 -5.36 18.81 24.72
N GLU A 287 -4.74 19.16 25.84
CA GLU A 287 -3.29 19.29 25.98
C GLU A 287 -2.79 18.22 26.94
N ILE A 288 -1.86 17.38 26.50
CA ILE A 288 -1.31 16.26 27.27
C ILE A 288 0.15 16.54 27.58
N VAL A 289 0.51 16.52 28.86
CA VAL A 289 1.91 16.51 29.31
C VAL A 289 2.41 15.07 29.30
N PRO A 290 3.38 14.72 28.45
CA PRO A 290 3.91 13.36 28.40
C PRO A 290 4.58 13.02 29.74
N ILE A 291 4.32 11.82 30.25
CA ILE A 291 5.09 11.31 31.38
C ILE A 291 6.39 10.79 30.81
N ALA A 292 7.40 11.66 30.74
CA ALA A 292 8.67 11.30 30.14
C ALA A 292 9.39 10.23 30.96
N SER A 293 9.92 9.23 30.27
CA SER A 293 10.77 8.17 30.83
C SER A 293 12.21 8.64 31.06
N GLN A 294 12.58 9.83 30.58
CA GLN A 294 13.92 10.40 30.71
C GLN A 294 13.83 11.87 31.11
N VAL A 295 14.77 12.28 31.96
CA VAL A 295 14.89 13.67 32.40
C VAL A 295 16.03 14.33 31.63
N VAL A 296 15.76 15.49 31.04
CA VAL A 296 16.80 16.29 30.39
C VAL A 296 17.27 17.37 31.35
N ILE A 297 18.56 17.37 31.67
CA ILE A 297 19.20 18.41 32.50
C ILE A 297 20.04 19.29 31.59
N GLU A 298 19.83 20.61 31.66
CA GLU A 298 20.63 21.62 31.00
C GLU A 298 21.69 22.14 31.97
N ALA A 299 22.95 21.81 31.71
CA ALA A 299 24.10 22.23 32.50
C ALA A 299 24.82 23.41 31.85
N LYS A 300 25.19 24.40 32.66
CA LYS A 300 26.10 25.48 32.29
C LYS A 300 27.52 25.07 32.64
N VAL A 301 28.40 25.08 31.64
CA VAL A 301 29.83 24.74 31.81
C VAL A 301 30.70 25.91 31.41
N ALA A 302 31.81 26.11 32.14
CA ALA A 302 32.74 27.19 31.87
C ALA A 302 33.45 27.02 30.51
N PRO A 303 33.73 28.10 29.76
CA PRO A 303 34.40 28.05 28.46
C PRO A 303 35.73 27.31 28.46
N LYS A 304 36.52 27.45 29.54
CA LYS A 304 37.80 26.76 29.72
C LYS A 304 37.72 25.23 29.64
N ASP A 305 36.55 24.65 29.93
CA ASP A 305 36.36 23.20 30.00
C ASP A 305 35.67 22.62 28.74
N ARG A 306 35.25 23.48 27.80
CA ARG A 306 34.56 23.07 26.56
C ARG A 306 35.35 22.05 25.73
N GLY A 307 36.68 22.18 25.67
CA GLY A 307 37.54 21.30 24.87
C GLY A 307 37.56 19.84 25.35
N SER A 308 37.14 19.56 26.59
CA SER A 308 37.13 18.20 27.15
C SER A 308 35.75 17.55 27.19
N ILE A 309 34.69 18.24 26.71
CA ILE A 309 33.31 17.71 26.76
C ILE A 309 32.80 17.41 25.36
N TRP A 310 32.39 16.16 25.18
CA TRP A 310 31.83 15.63 23.94
C TRP A 310 30.54 14.86 24.22
N PRO A 311 29.62 14.76 23.24
CA PRO A 311 28.46 13.87 23.32
C PRO A 311 28.87 12.42 23.66
N GLY A 312 28.07 11.75 24.47
CA GLY A 312 28.27 10.36 24.91
C GLY A 312 28.98 10.18 26.25
N LEU A 313 29.61 11.22 26.79
CA LEU A 313 30.34 11.12 28.07
C LEU A 313 29.40 10.84 29.26
N PRO A 314 29.80 9.98 30.22
CA PRO A 314 29.03 9.76 31.43
C PRO A 314 29.12 10.97 32.36
N ALA A 315 27.98 11.31 32.95
CA ALA A 315 27.82 12.40 33.88
C ALA A 315 27.03 11.96 35.10
N THR A 316 27.15 12.75 36.15
CA THR A 316 26.52 12.48 37.44
C THR A 316 25.89 13.76 37.94
N VAL A 317 24.60 13.72 38.24
CA VAL A 317 23.81 14.91 38.60
C VAL A 317 23.30 14.77 40.03
N LYS A 318 23.60 15.77 40.86
CA LYS A 318 23.12 15.90 42.23
C LYS A 318 22.07 17.00 42.27
N ILE A 319 20.82 16.66 42.57
CA ILE A 319 19.72 17.63 42.58
C ILE A 319 19.70 18.33 43.94
N SER A 320 19.78 19.67 43.95
CA SER A 320 19.89 20.47 45.19
C SER A 320 18.67 20.34 46.10
N ALA A 321 17.50 19.97 45.55
CA ALA A 321 16.27 19.76 46.30
C ALA A 321 16.31 18.50 47.19
N TYR A 322 17.28 17.60 47.00
CA TYR A 322 17.42 16.38 47.78
C TYR A 322 18.83 16.26 48.37
N ASP A 323 18.92 15.76 49.60
CA ASP A 323 20.20 15.57 50.27
C ASP A 323 21.03 14.49 49.53
N SER A 324 22.16 14.93 48.95
CA SER A 324 23.04 14.08 48.15
C SER A 324 23.76 12.99 48.95
N THR A 325 23.79 13.10 50.28
CA THR A 325 24.37 12.07 51.16
C THR A 325 23.40 10.91 51.40
N VAL A 326 22.09 11.19 51.34
CA VAL A 326 21.02 10.20 51.58
C VAL A 326 20.53 9.59 50.27
N PHE A 327 20.35 10.40 49.23
CA PHE A 327 19.73 9.99 47.96
C PHE A 327 20.74 9.77 46.81
N GLY A 328 22.02 10.08 47.05
CA GLY A 328 23.07 9.89 46.06
C GLY A 328 22.93 10.81 44.85
N SER A 329 23.27 10.29 43.67
CA SER A 329 23.31 11.05 42.43
C SER A 329 22.68 10.29 41.26
N ILE A 330 22.12 11.02 40.31
CA ILE A 330 21.54 10.45 39.09
C ILE A 330 22.63 10.30 38.04
N GLU A 331 22.77 9.09 37.51
CA GLU A 331 23.60 8.83 36.35
C GLU A 331 22.94 9.39 35.08
N ALA A 332 23.70 10.17 34.33
CA ALA A 332 23.29 10.81 33.10
C ALA A 332 24.34 10.65 32.00
N LYS A 333 23.98 10.92 30.76
CA LYS A 333 24.91 10.97 29.62
C LYS A 333 24.77 12.28 28.87
N VAL A 334 25.90 12.82 28.39
CA VAL A 334 25.89 14.01 27.53
C VAL A 334 25.24 13.67 26.20
N ILE A 335 24.18 14.39 25.85
CA ILE A 335 23.48 14.26 24.56
C ILE A 335 24.02 15.29 23.57
N GLU A 336 24.14 16.54 24.03
CA GLU A 336 24.38 17.69 23.18
C GLU A 336 25.21 18.73 23.92
N VAL A 337 26.12 19.38 23.20
CA VAL A 337 26.92 20.51 23.68
C VAL A 337 26.71 21.65 22.70
N SER A 338 26.43 22.86 23.18
CA SER A 338 26.23 24.01 22.31
C SER A 338 27.47 24.27 21.45
N PRO A 339 27.29 24.57 20.15
CA PRO A 339 28.42 24.88 19.28
C PRO A 339 29.08 26.21 19.64
N ASP A 340 28.32 27.12 20.27
CA ASP A 340 28.77 28.46 20.66
C ASP A 340 28.57 28.73 22.17
N ALA A 341 29.30 29.72 22.69
CA ALA A 341 29.18 30.23 24.04
C ALA A 341 27.99 31.19 24.17
N ILE A 342 27.19 31.01 25.21
CA ILE A 342 26.01 31.82 25.49
C ILE A 342 26.36 32.78 26.64
N GLN A 343 25.97 34.04 26.50
CA GLN A 343 26.12 35.05 27.54
C GLN A 343 24.99 34.92 28.57
N ASP A 344 25.34 34.82 29.85
CA ASP A 344 24.38 34.86 30.96
C ASP A 344 23.92 36.29 31.22
N PRO A 345 22.71 36.53 31.76
CA PRO A 345 22.26 37.87 32.14
C PRO A 345 23.16 38.60 33.15
N GLN A 346 24.04 37.87 33.83
CA GLN A 346 25.05 38.38 34.77
C GLN A 346 26.42 38.67 34.10
N GLY A 347 26.53 38.56 32.78
CA GLY A 347 27.72 38.93 32.00
C GLY A 347 28.77 37.82 31.80
N GLY A 348 28.61 36.65 32.43
CA GLY A 348 29.50 35.50 32.23
C GLY A 348 29.17 34.69 30.98
N MET A 349 30.19 34.21 30.26
CA MET A 349 30.02 33.30 29.12
C MET A 349 30.01 31.85 29.59
N TYR A 350 29.10 31.01 29.07
CA TYR A 350 29.04 29.58 29.36
C TYR A 350 28.65 28.76 28.12
N TYR A 351 29.06 27.50 28.09
CA TYR A 351 28.55 26.53 27.12
C TYR A 351 27.39 25.77 27.75
N ARG A 352 26.33 25.57 26.97
CA ARG A 352 25.18 24.79 27.37
C ARG A 352 25.43 23.32 27.03
N VAL A 353 25.28 22.44 28.02
CA VAL A 353 25.42 21.00 27.85
C VAL A 353 24.12 20.31 28.28
N ARG A 354 23.48 19.57 27.38
CA ARG A 354 22.28 18.78 27.69
C ARG A 354 22.65 17.34 28.06
N LEU A 355 22.08 16.88 29.15
CA LEU A 355 22.31 15.56 29.73
C LEU A 355 21.00 14.78 29.78
N SER A 356 20.99 13.52 29.36
CA SER A 356 19.86 12.60 29.56
C SER A 356 20.12 11.72 30.76
N ALA A 357 19.19 11.72 31.71
CA ALA A 357 19.12 10.75 32.79
C ALA A 357 18.03 9.72 32.51
N ALA A 358 18.39 8.43 32.62
CA ALA A 358 17.45 7.32 32.42
C ALA A 358 16.55 7.06 33.64
N LYS A 359 16.92 7.56 34.82
CA LYS A 359 16.12 7.49 36.04
C LYS A 359 15.41 8.83 36.27
N THR A 360 14.10 8.77 36.46
CA THR A 360 13.20 9.92 36.69
C THR A 360 12.88 10.14 38.17
N ASP A 361 13.36 9.25 39.05
CA ASP A 361 13.15 9.27 40.49
C ASP A 361 14.43 8.91 41.27
N PHE A 362 14.45 9.33 42.54
CA PHE A 362 15.45 8.91 43.53
C PHE A 362 14.97 7.73 44.41
N GLY A 363 13.86 7.09 44.04
CA GLY A 363 13.12 6.14 44.89
C GLY A 363 12.30 6.84 46.00
N LEU A 364 11.36 6.11 46.62
CA LEU A 364 10.50 6.58 47.73
C LEU A 364 9.57 7.77 47.41
N GLY A 365 9.00 7.83 46.20
CA GLY A 365 7.99 8.85 45.85
C GLY A 365 8.53 10.28 45.70
N LYS A 366 9.83 10.42 45.37
CA LYS A 366 10.50 11.71 45.13
C LYS A 366 10.82 11.90 43.64
N PRO A 367 9.87 12.43 42.84
CA PRO A 367 10.06 12.62 41.40
C PRO A 367 10.94 13.83 41.10
N VAL A 368 11.75 13.73 40.04
CA VAL A 368 12.48 14.89 39.50
C VAL A 368 11.55 15.69 38.60
N VAL A 369 11.19 16.90 39.03
CA VAL A 369 10.22 17.77 38.34
C VAL A 369 10.95 18.87 37.56
N PRO A 370 10.43 19.27 36.37
CA PRO A 370 10.93 20.45 35.66
C PRO A 370 11.06 21.67 36.56
N GLY A 371 12.19 22.38 36.45
CA GLY A 371 12.48 23.57 37.25
C GLY A 371 13.45 23.37 38.40
N MET A 372 13.71 22.12 38.84
CA MET A 372 14.74 21.83 39.86
C MET A 372 16.15 22.18 39.37
N THR A 373 17.02 22.62 40.28
CA THR A 373 18.44 22.88 40.02
C THR A 373 19.34 21.83 40.68
N GLY A 374 20.56 21.68 40.18
CA GLY A 374 21.52 20.72 40.71
C GLY A 374 22.94 20.94 40.24
N ASP A 375 23.88 20.24 40.85
CA ASP A 375 25.28 20.21 40.44
C ASP A 375 25.54 19.03 39.51
N VAL A 376 26.21 19.31 38.41
CA VAL A 376 26.55 18.35 37.37
C VAL A 376 28.05 18.10 37.39
N ALA A 377 28.43 16.83 37.40
CA ALA A 377 29.79 16.34 37.26
C ALA A 377 29.91 15.48 35.99
N ILE A 378 30.57 16.00 34.95
CA ILE A 378 30.81 15.28 33.68
C ILE A 378 32.20 14.67 33.71
N ARG A 379 32.33 13.37 33.44
CA ARG A 379 33.64 12.70 33.34
C ARG A 379 34.26 13.01 31.98
N SER A 380 35.14 14.01 31.95
CA SER A 380 35.70 14.62 30.74
C SER A 380 37.04 14.00 30.28
N GLY A 381 37.45 12.88 30.89
CA GLY A 381 38.61 12.09 30.51
C GLY A 381 39.23 11.36 31.70
N SER A 382 40.34 10.67 31.48
CA SER A 382 41.19 10.13 32.55
C SER A 382 42.64 10.58 32.33
N GLN A 383 43.34 10.88 33.41
CA GLN A 383 44.74 11.31 33.39
C GLN A 383 45.54 10.45 34.37
N THR A 384 46.78 10.09 34.02
CA THR A 384 47.64 9.31 34.93
C THR A 384 48.11 10.17 36.09
N ILE A 385 48.38 9.57 37.25
CA ILE A 385 48.91 10.31 38.42
C ILE A 385 50.22 11.04 38.07
N LEU A 386 51.06 10.43 37.22
CA LEU A 386 52.28 11.06 36.73
C LEU A 386 51.97 12.36 35.96
N SER A 387 50.99 12.32 35.05
CA SER A 387 50.57 13.50 34.27
C SER A 387 49.95 14.61 35.13
N TYR A 388 49.28 14.26 36.24
CA TYR A 388 48.73 15.24 37.17
C TYR A 388 49.82 15.98 37.96
N ILE A 389 50.85 15.26 38.42
CA ILE A 389 51.96 15.83 39.20
C ILE A 389 52.95 16.59 38.31
N LEU A 390 53.29 16.06 37.13
CA LEU A 390 54.21 16.72 36.19
C LEU A 390 53.53 17.73 35.27
N GLY A 391 52.20 17.72 35.18
CA GLY A 391 51.43 18.62 34.31
C GLY A 391 51.79 20.10 34.42
N PRO A 392 51.93 20.67 35.65
CA PRO A 392 52.36 22.07 35.82
C PRO A 392 53.77 22.33 35.27
N PHE A 393 54.72 21.42 35.50
CA PHE A 393 56.09 21.56 35.03
C PHE A 393 56.21 21.45 33.50
N ILE A 394 55.39 20.60 32.87
CA ILE A 394 55.35 20.46 31.42
C ILE A 394 54.74 21.71 30.77
N ARG A 395 53.66 22.27 31.34
CA ARG A 395 53.05 23.52 30.83
C ARG A 395 53.98 24.73 30.94
N ILE A 396 54.68 24.86 32.07
CA ILE A 396 55.65 25.95 32.29
C ILE A 396 56.80 25.85 31.29
N ARG A 397 57.28 24.64 30.97
CA ARG A 397 58.30 24.46 29.92
C ARG A 397 57.75 24.88 28.55
N ASP A 398 56.55 24.45 28.20
CA ASP A 398 55.99 24.74 26.88
C ASP A 398 55.58 26.23 26.70
N GLU A 399 55.27 26.95 27.79
CA GLU A 399 55.08 28.42 27.79
C GLU A 399 56.41 29.18 27.82
N ALA A 400 57.40 28.74 28.60
CA ALA A 400 58.71 29.42 28.71
C ALA A 400 59.63 29.25 27.48
N PHE A 401 59.35 28.29 26.59
CA PHE A 401 60.03 28.13 25.30
C PHE A 401 59.24 28.73 24.12
N ARG A 402 58.15 29.45 24.41
CA ARG A 402 57.37 30.25 23.45
C ARG A 402 57.21 31.68 23.96
N GLU A 403 58.34 32.29 24.28
CA GLU A 403 58.57 33.74 24.16
C GLU A 403 59.92 33.97 23.49
#